data_AF-A0A662ETA5-F1
#
_entry.id   AF-A0A662ETA5-F1
#
_cell.length_a   1.000
_cell.length_b   1.000
_cell.length_c   1.000
_cell.angle_alpha   90.00
_cell.angle_beta   90.00
_cell.angle_gamma   90.00
#
_symmetry.space_group_name_H-M   'P 1'
#
loop_
_entity.id
_entity.type
_entity.pdbx_description
1 polymer ?
#
loop_
_entity_poly.entity_id
_entity_poly.type
_entity_poly.pdbx_seq_one_letter_code
_entity_poly.pdbx_strand_id
1 'polypeptide(L)'
;MVESITGGQKLGFGGDMNITEVAVKFVHQMPSGGTVIVYLWRAQGSGEITITFGDEPHEFPYEFSALTATTDWAGNPLSSTERLCRIDLLGSF
;
A
#
# COMPACT_ATOMS: atom_id res chain seq x y z
N MET A 1 -10.23 -10.51 -2.61
CA MET A 1 -10.41 -11.66 -1.69
C MET A 1 -9.03 -12.19 -1.31
N VAL A 2 -8.76 -12.42 -0.02
CA VAL A 2 -7.52 -13.07 0.43
C VAL A 2 -7.80 -14.56 0.60
N GLU A 3 -7.15 -15.40 -0.20
CA GLU A 3 -7.25 -16.86 -0.08
C GLU A 3 -6.02 -17.38 0.67
N SER A 4 -6.25 -18.28 1.63
CA SER A 4 -5.14 -19.00 2.27
C SER A 4 -4.63 -20.07 1.33
N ILE A 5 -3.32 -20.09 1.09
CA ILE A 5 -2.64 -21.12 0.31
C ILE A 5 -1.59 -21.80 1.20
N THR A 6 -1.14 -22.99 0.79
CA THR A 6 -0.08 -23.68 1.53
C THR A 6 1.18 -22.81 1.57
N GLY A 7 1.58 -22.39 2.78
CA GLY A 7 2.77 -21.56 3.00
C GLY A 7 2.57 -20.06 2.82
N GLY A 8 1.33 -19.55 2.66
CA GLY A 8 1.11 -18.11 2.58
C GLY A 8 -0.32 -17.67 2.26
N GLN A 9 -0.45 -16.42 1.81
CA GLN A 9 -1.71 -15.82 1.40
C GLN A 9 -1.63 -15.39 -0.06
N LYS A 10 -2.68 -15.69 -0.84
CA LYS A 10 -2.85 -15.25 -2.22
C LYS A 10 -3.78 -14.05 -2.23
N LEU A 11 -3.33 -12.96 -2.86
CA LEU A 11 -4.16 -11.79 -3.15
C LEU A 11 -4.72 -11.94 -4.57
N GLY A 12 -6.03 -12.13 -4.67
CA GLY A 12 -6.73 -12.14 -5.96
C GLY A 12 -7.16 -10.73 -6.34
N PHE A 13 -6.63 -10.22 -7.46
CA PHE A 13 -7.07 -8.99 -8.12
C PHE A 13 -7.96 -9.37 -9.32
N GLY A 14 -9.11 -8.70 -9.50
CA GLY A 14 -10.05 -8.99 -10.60
C GLY A 14 -11.43 -9.54 -10.19
N GLY A 15 -11.87 -9.30 -8.95
CA GLY A 15 -13.25 -9.51 -8.52
C GLY A 15 -14.12 -8.24 -8.64
N ASP A 16 -15.25 -8.22 -7.93
CA ASP A 16 -16.15 -7.05 -7.83
C ASP A 16 -15.36 -5.76 -7.58
N MET A 17 -15.62 -4.71 -8.37
CA MET A 17 -14.90 -3.41 -8.34
C MET A 17 -15.04 -2.66 -7.01
N ASN A 18 -15.68 -3.25 -6.00
CA ASN A 18 -15.66 -2.77 -4.64
C ASN A 18 -14.24 -2.91 -4.08
N ILE A 19 -13.48 -1.83 -4.27
CA ILE A 19 -12.11 -1.67 -3.84
C ILE A 19 -12.04 -1.96 -2.34
N THR A 20 -11.39 -3.08 -2.01
CA THR A 20 -11.16 -3.48 -0.62
C THR A 20 -10.19 -2.49 0.02
N GLU A 21 -10.55 -1.94 1.18
CA GLU A 21 -9.65 -1.13 1.99
C GLU A 21 -8.49 -1.99 2.50
N VAL A 22 -7.26 -1.52 2.33
CA VAL A 22 -6.04 -2.21 2.75
C VAL A 22 -5.12 -1.29 3.54
N ALA A 23 -4.24 -1.85 4.38
CA ALA A 23 -3.12 -1.10 4.93
C ALA A 23 -1.91 -1.22 3.99
N VAL A 24 -1.16 -0.14 3.80
CA VAL A 24 0.00 -0.09 2.90
C VAL A 24 1.24 0.41 3.63
N LYS A 25 2.38 -0.23 3.39
CA LYS A 25 3.70 0.19 3.88
C LYS A 25 4.69 0.27 2.72
N PHE A 26 5.20 1.46 2.46
CA PHE A 26 6.31 1.65 1.53
C PHE A 26 7.61 1.74 2.33
N VAL A 27 8.62 0.96 1.95
CA VAL A 27 9.97 1.03 2.52
C VAL A 27 10.93 1.38 1.40
N HIS A 28 11.46 2.59 1.43
CA HIS A 28 12.46 3.05 0.48
C HIS A 28 13.82 3.13 1.17
N GLN A 29 14.74 2.26 0.76
CA GLN A 29 16.13 2.26 1.21
C GLN A 29 16.97 3.09 0.24
N MET A 30 17.56 4.16 0.73
CA MET A 30 18.36 5.07 -0.09
C MET A 30 19.82 4.60 -0.16
N PRO A 31 20.53 4.92 -1.25
CA PRO A 31 21.96 4.65 -1.37
C PRO A 31 22.81 5.32 -0.28
N SER A 32 22.36 6.44 0.28
CA SER A 32 23.03 7.16 1.39
C SER A 32 22.96 6.41 2.73
N GLY A 33 22.18 5.32 2.81
CA GLY A 33 21.96 4.54 4.02
C GLY A 33 20.74 4.97 4.82
N GLY A 34 20.08 6.07 4.46
CA GLY A 34 18.80 6.46 5.04
C GLY A 34 17.64 5.58 4.55
N THR A 35 16.58 5.47 5.36
CA THR A 35 15.36 4.75 5.01
C THR A 35 14.15 5.66 5.21
N VAL A 36 13.32 5.78 4.18
CA VAL A 36 12.02 6.44 4.24
C VAL A 36 10.96 5.35 4.34
N ILE A 37 10.13 5.40 5.37
CA ILE A 37 9.02 4.46 5.54
C ILE A 37 7.71 5.24 5.54
N VAL A 38 6.81 4.92 4.62
CA VAL A 38 5.48 5.54 4.55
C VAL A 38 4.43 4.51 4.94
N TYR A 39 3.58 4.87 5.91
CA TYR A 39 2.46 4.07 6.37
C TYR A 39 1.14 4.72 5.96
N LEU A 40 0.28 3.96 5.26
CA LEU A 40 -1.13 4.26 5.07
C LEU A 40 -1.93 3.20 5.85
N TRP A 41 -2.59 3.62 6.92
CA TRP A 41 -3.29 2.69 7.82
C TRP A 41 -4.54 2.08 7.20
N ARG A 42 -5.19 2.88 6.36
CA ARG A 42 -6.31 2.50 5.52
C ARG A 42 -6.14 3.20 4.20
N ALA A 43 -6.18 2.44 3.13
CA ALA A 43 -6.02 2.94 1.78
C ALA A 43 -6.97 2.23 0.84
N GLN A 44 -7.42 2.97 -0.16
CA GLN A 44 -8.25 2.48 -1.24
C GLN A 44 -7.42 2.51 -2.52
N GLY A 45 -7.23 1.35 -3.14
CA GLY A 45 -6.53 1.23 -4.41
C GLY A 45 -7.38 1.74 -5.57
N SER A 46 -6.83 2.56 -6.46
CA SER A 46 -7.50 3.04 -7.66
C SER A 46 -6.56 2.86 -8.85
N GLY A 47 -7.06 2.35 -9.95
CA GLY A 47 -6.26 2.15 -11.14
C GLY A 47 -7.01 1.42 -12.23
N GLU A 48 -6.58 1.62 -13.46
CA GLU A 48 -7.07 0.89 -14.63
C GLU A 48 -5.99 -0.10 -15.06
N ILE A 49 -6.31 -1.40 -15.06
CA ILE A 49 -5.41 -2.42 -15.59
C ILE A 49 -5.83 -2.69 -17.03
N THR A 50 -5.22 -1.96 -17.97
CA THR A 50 -5.44 -2.16 -19.41
C THR A 50 -4.22 -2.87 -20.01
N ILE A 51 -4.28 -4.20 -20.10
CA ILE A 51 -3.21 -5.03 -20.67
C ILE A 51 -3.34 -5.04 -22.20
N THR A 52 -2.58 -4.17 -22.87
CA THR A 52 -2.28 -4.31 -24.30
C THR A 52 -1.05 -5.19 -24.45
N PHE A 53 -0.94 -5.95 -25.54
CA PHE A 53 0.25 -6.75 -25.84
C PHE A 53 1.00 -6.07 -26.99
N GLY A 54 2.14 -5.45 -26.69
CA GLY A 54 3.08 -4.85 -27.64
C GLY A 54 4.54 -5.11 -27.23
N ASP A 55 5.51 -4.67 -28.04
CA ASP A 55 6.94 -4.93 -27.82
C ASP A 55 7.60 -4.00 -26.77
N GLU A 56 6.86 -3.04 -26.20
CA GLU A 56 7.38 -2.07 -25.22
C GLU A 56 7.10 -2.48 -23.75
N PRO A 57 7.90 -1.99 -22.78
CA PRO A 57 7.61 -2.15 -21.36
C PRO A 57 6.24 -1.53 -21.03
N HIS A 58 5.33 -2.31 -20.45
CA HIS A 58 4.01 -1.81 -20.06
C HIS A 58 4.06 -1.28 -18.63
N GLU A 59 3.65 -0.03 -18.45
CA GLU A 59 3.45 0.60 -17.14
C GLU A 59 1.95 0.63 -16.82
N PHE A 60 1.58 0.14 -15.65
CA PHE A 60 0.20 0.15 -15.16
C PHE A 60 0.14 1.06 -13.93
N PRO A 61 -0.33 2.32 -14.07
CA PRO A 61 -0.43 3.20 -12.92
C PRO A 61 -1.49 2.64 -11.95
N TYR A 62 -1.04 2.28 -10.76
CA TYR A 62 -1.91 1.88 -9.65
C TYR A 62 -1.64 2.79 -8.45
N GLU A 63 -2.68 3.46 -8.00
CA GLU A 63 -2.61 4.48 -6.95
C GLU A 63 -3.27 3.98 -5.67
N PHE A 64 -2.79 4.46 -4.53
CA PHE A 64 -3.43 4.24 -3.23
C PHE A 64 -3.83 5.57 -2.62
N SER A 65 -5.13 5.78 -2.44
CA SER A 65 -5.67 6.93 -1.71
C SER A 65 -5.76 6.60 -0.23
N ALA A 66 -5.10 7.38 0.62
CA ALA A 66 -5.18 7.24 2.06
C ALA A 66 -6.58 7.66 2.57
N LEU A 67 -7.16 6.84 3.44
CA LEU A 67 -8.40 7.11 4.13
C LEU A 67 -8.12 7.30 5.63
N THR A 68 -8.93 8.11 6.29
CA THR A 68 -8.80 8.34 7.74
C THR A 68 -9.00 7.02 8.51
N ALA A 69 -8.06 6.70 9.40
CA ALA A 69 -8.13 5.58 10.32
C ALA A 69 -7.93 6.04 11.77
N THR A 70 -8.56 5.35 12.72
CA THR A 70 -8.35 5.57 14.16
C THR A 70 -7.43 4.53 14.79
N THR A 71 -7.09 3.47 14.06
CA THR A 71 -6.21 2.39 14.50
C THR A 71 -5.22 2.00 13.40
N ASP A 72 -4.05 1.51 13.79
CA ASP A 72 -3.06 0.93 12.88
C ASP A 72 -3.44 -0.51 12.46
N TRP A 73 -2.59 -1.14 11.65
CA TRP A 73 -2.78 -2.52 11.17
C TRP A 73 -2.80 -3.57 12.28
N ALA A 74 -2.30 -3.26 13.48
CA ALA A 74 -2.28 -4.12 14.66
C ALA A 74 -3.42 -3.79 15.65
N GLY A 75 -4.28 -2.82 15.33
CA GLY A 75 -5.37 -2.36 16.19
C GLY A 75 -4.95 -1.34 17.26
N ASN A 76 -3.72 -0.84 17.24
CA ASN A 76 -3.29 0.20 18.19
C ASN A 76 -3.93 1.55 17.82
N PRO A 77 -4.35 2.37 18.79
CA PRO A 77 -4.95 3.67 18.53
C PRO A 77 -3.94 4.65 17.90
N LEU A 78 -4.40 5.43 16.93
CA LEU A 78 -3.63 6.47 16.25
C LEU A 78 -3.92 7.86 16.85
N SER A 79 -2.88 8.67 16.99
CA SER A 79 -3.01 10.08 17.33
C SER A 79 -3.75 10.85 16.22
N SER A 80 -4.35 12.01 16.54
CA SER A 80 -5.07 12.82 15.56
C SER A 80 -4.19 13.29 14.39
N THR A 81 -2.88 13.41 14.61
CA THR A 81 -1.90 13.87 13.61
C THR A 81 -1.46 12.78 12.64
N GLU A 82 -1.80 11.51 12.90
CA GLU A 82 -1.30 10.37 12.12
C GLU A 82 -2.41 9.57 11.44
N ARG A 83 -3.67 10.02 11.53
CA ARG A 83 -4.83 9.23 11.07
C ARG A 83 -4.89 8.99 9.56
N LEU A 84 -4.23 9.82 8.76
CA LEU A 84 -4.14 9.64 7.31
C LEU A 84 -2.90 8.83 6.92
N CYS A 85 -1.74 9.25 7.41
CA CYS A 85 -0.49 8.58 7.14
C CYS A 85 0.55 8.89 8.22
N ARG A 86 1.64 8.12 8.22
CA ARG A 86 2.86 8.41 8.97
C ARG A 86 4.08 8.21 8.08
N ILE A 87 5.05 9.11 8.18
CA ILE A 87 6.33 9.00 7.47
C ILE A 87 7.44 8.95 8.51
N ASP A 88 8.16 7.83 8.54
CA ASP A 88 9.34 7.66 9.39
C ASP A 88 10.59 7.87 8.53
N LEU A 89 11.49 8.72 8.99
CA LEU A 89 12.80 8.98 8.39
C LEU A 89 13.86 8.40 9.34
N LEU A 90 14.55 7.34 8.90
CA LEU A 90 15.54 6.63 9.71
C LEU A 90 16.93 6.73 9.07
N GLY A 91 17.98 6.95 9.88
CA GLY A 91 19.36 6.97 9.42
C GLY A 91 19.85 8.34 8.93
N SER A 92 20.93 8.33 8.15
CA SER A 92 21.55 9.54 7.61
C SER A 92 20.94 9.89 6.25
N PHE A 93 20.60 11.17 6.06
CA PHE A 93 19.98 11.74 4.87
C PHE A 93 20.96 12.67 4.17
#